data_AF-A0A401IRA2-F1
#
_entry.id   AF-A0A401IRA2-F1
#
_cell.length_a   1.000
_cell.length_b   1.000
_cell.length_c   1.000
_cell.angle_alpha   90.00
_cell.angle_beta   90.00
_cell.angle_gamma   90.00
#
_symmetry.space_group_name_H-M   'P 1'
#
loop_
_entity.id
_entity.type
_entity.pdbx_description
1 polymer ?
#
loop_
_entity_poly.entity_id
_entity_poly.type
_entity_poly.pdbx_seq_one_letter_code
_entity_poly.pdbx_strand_id
1 'polypeptide(L)'
;MNYLNTPFGNFWLEFNGIKIRLEKMDLTKNFNNDNTKYSIDSAVVLKPHIPRGIKRGIISLKSDVDLHTSVMPVDRVSDERYDGFEWHNEEWNFAGGIFLPMQNLESYYSVSELELPSIELGDKVLPDDVLFEVSYKNRRKLSKGNDLSLYFSMDLMDIASSRFGNND
;
A
#
# COMPACT_ATOMS: atom_id res chain seq x y z
N MET A 1 -5.81 -4.09 -16.23
CA MET A 1 -5.30 -5.22 -15.42
C MET A 1 -5.70 -4.95 -13.98
N ASN A 2 -6.40 -5.87 -13.31
CA ASN A 2 -7.10 -5.58 -12.04
C ASN A 2 -6.34 -6.03 -10.79
N TYR A 3 -5.06 -6.37 -10.94
CA TYR A 3 -4.22 -6.88 -9.86
C TYR A 3 -2.75 -6.53 -10.15
N LEU A 4 -1.96 -6.37 -9.09
CA LEU A 4 -0.50 -6.27 -9.09
C LEU A 4 0.09 -7.68 -8.88
N ASN A 5 0.89 -8.16 -9.82
CA ASN A 5 1.66 -9.39 -9.66
C ASN A 5 2.96 -9.05 -8.94
N THR A 6 3.32 -9.80 -7.91
CA THR A 6 4.63 -9.78 -7.27
C THR A 6 5.23 -11.19 -7.30
N PRO A 7 6.53 -11.36 -6.99
CA PRO A 7 7.16 -12.67 -6.92
C PRO A 7 6.59 -13.62 -5.84
N PHE A 8 5.78 -13.12 -4.91
CA PHE A 8 5.26 -13.88 -3.76
C PHE A 8 3.73 -13.90 -3.68
N GLY A 9 3.04 -13.25 -4.61
CA GLY A 9 1.59 -13.32 -4.75
C GLY A 9 1.01 -12.14 -5.54
N ASN A 10 -0.31 -12.07 -5.58
CA ASN A 10 -1.08 -11.08 -6.30
C ASN A 10 -1.83 -10.20 -5.33
N PHE A 11 -1.81 -8.90 -5.59
CA PHE A 11 -2.54 -7.91 -4.82
C PHE A 11 -3.65 -7.29 -5.67
N TRP A 12 -4.83 -7.07 -5.09
CA TRP A 12 -5.92 -6.38 -5.76
C TRP A 12 -6.70 -5.51 -4.76
N LEU A 13 -7.55 -4.65 -5.30
CA LEU A 13 -8.48 -3.85 -4.52
C LEU A 13 -9.90 -4.38 -4.67
N GLU A 14 -10.63 -4.41 -3.57
CA GLU A 14 -12.07 -4.68 -3.55
C GLU A 14 -12.82 -3.48 -3.02
N PHE A 15 -14.00 -3.22 -3.58
CA PHE A 15 -14.97 -2.29 -3.04
C PHE A 15 -16.21 -3.08 -2.60
N ASN A 16 -16.53 -3.05 -1.31
CA ASN A 16 -17.61 -3.85 -0.70
C ASN A 16 -17.55 -5.35 -1.09
N GLY A 17 -16.34 -5.91 -1.15
CA GLY A 17 -16.09 -7.32 -1.50
C GLY A 17 -16.09 -7.63 -3.00
N ILE A 18 -16.21 -6.63 -3.88
CA ILE A 18 -16.15 -6.80 -5.33
C ILE A 18 -14.82 -6.26 -5.85
N LYS A 19 -14.06 -7.10 -6.58
CA LYS A 19 -12.80 -6.69 -7.21
C LYS A 19 -13.01 -5.51 -8.17
N ILE A 20 -12.30 -4.41 -7.93
CA ILE A 20 -12.38 -3.19 -8.73
C ILE A 20 -11.18 -3.04 -9.66
N ARG A 21 -11.31 -2.16 -10.65
CA ARG A 21 -10.18 -1.73 -11.48
C ARG A 21 -9.26 -0.85 -10.63
N LEU A 22 -7.97 -0.96 -10.90
CA LEU A 22 -6.94 -0.12 -10.30
C LEU A 22 -6.03 0.49 -11.37
N GLU A 23 -5.48 1.64 -11.05
CA GLU A 23 -4.34 2.24 -11.73
C GLU A 23 -3.08 2.01 -10.88
N LYS A 24 -1.91 1.92 -11.52
CA LYS A 24 -0.64 1.63 -10.85
C LYS A 24 0.40 2.68 -11.21
N MET A 25 1.19 3.06 -10.22
CA MET A 25 2.36 3.91 -10.41
C MET A 25 3.55 3.26 -9.73
N ASP A 26 4.57 2.91 -10.53
CA ASP A 26 5.83 2.36 -10.02
C ASP A 26 6.78 3.50 -9.64
N LEU A 27 7.13 3.58 -8.34
CA LEU A 27 8.01 4.58 -7.76
C LEU A 27 9.34 3.99 -7.28
N THR A 28 9.66 2.75 -7.66
CA THR A 28 10.88 2.05 -7.25
C THR A 28 12.15 2.84 -7.59
N LYS A 29 12.19 3.43 -8.80
CA LYS A 29 13.33 4.26 -9.21
C LYS A 29 13.40 5.58 -8.45
N ASN A 30 12.26 6.18 -8.11
CA ASN A 30 12.21 7.38 -7.29
C ASN A 30 12.82 7.10 -5.92
N PHE A 31 12.37 6.03 -5.26
CA PHE A 31 12.93 5.60 -3.97
C PHE A 31 14.44 5.38 -4.03
N ASN A 32 14.90 4.53 -4.95
CA ASN A 32 16.29 4.09 -5.01
C ASN A 32 17.26 5.20 -5.47
N ASN A 33 16.77 6.27 -6.11
CA ASN A 33 17.59 7.42 -6.46
C ASN A 33 17.70 8.41 -5.30
N ASP A 34 16.61 8.64 -4.57
CA ASP A 34 16.56 9.63 -3.49
C ASP A 34 17.06 9.06 -2.15
N ASN A 35 17.00 7.74 -1.97
CA ASN A 35 17.49 7.05 -0.78
C ASN A 35 18.85 6.38 -1.05
N THR A 36 19.91 6.93 -0.45
CA THR A 36 21.28 6.41 -0.61
C THR A 36 21.64 5.32 0.40
N LYS A 37 20.82 5.14 1.44
CA LYS A 37 21.11 4.23 2.56
C LYS A 37 20.34 2.91 2.43
N TYR A 38 19.12 2.97 1.95
CA TYR A 38 18.24 1.82 1.78
C TYR A 38 17.84 1.68 0.32
N SER A 39 17.58 0.45 -0.09
CA SER A 39 17.06 0.14 -1.42
C SER A 39 15.87 -0.79 -1.31
N ILE A 40 15.00 -0.74 -2.30
CA ILE A 40 13.81 -1.59 -2.42
C ILE A 40 13.79 -2.28 -3.78
N ASP A 41 13.20 -3.49 -3.85
CA ASP A 41 13.04 -4.18 -5.13
C ASP A 41 11.83 -3.66 -5.90
N SER A 42 10.80 -3.19 -5.19
CA SER A 42 9.62 -2.59 -5.79
C SER A 42 8.88 -1.69 -4.80
N ALA A 43 8.40 -0.54 -5.25
CA ALA A 43 7.43 0.31 -4.57
C ALA A 43 6.34 0.72 -5.57
N VAL A 44 5.12 0.21 -5.41
CA VAL A 44 4.02 0.45 -6.36
C VAL A 44 2.81 1.00 -5.63
N VAL A 45 2.40 2.21 -6.04
CA VAL A 45 1.17 2.84 -5.59
C VAL A 45 0.00 2.40 -6.46
N LEU A 46 -1.12 2.09 -5.82
CA LEU A 46 -2.37 1.66 -6.42
C LEU A 46 -3.44 2.72 -6.16
N LYS A 47 -4.07 3.21 -7.24
CA LYS A 47 -5.23 4.09 -7.16
C LYS A 47 -6.50 3.31 -7.51
N PRO A 48 -7.51 3.23 -6.62
CA PRO A 48 -8.77 2.59 -6.92
C PRO A 48 -9.54 3.37 -7.99
N HIS A 49 -10.12 2.67 -8.96
CA HIS A 49 -11.06 3.28 -9.91
C HIS A 49 -12.48 2.98 -9.44
N ILE A 50 -13.10 3.94 -8.75
CA ILE A 50 -14.48 3.83 -8.29
C ILE A 50 -15.36 4.73 -9.16
N PRO A 51 -16.50 4.23 -9.68
CA PRO A 51 -17.43 5.03 -10.45
C PRO A 51 -17.82 6.34 -9.74
N ARG A 52 -17.82 7.44 -10.49
CA ARG A 52 -18.22 8.76 -9.99
C ARG A 52 -19.63 8.69 -9.38
N GLY A 53 -19.79 9.33 -8.21
CA GLY A 53 -21.06 9.40 -7.47
C GLY A 53 -21.19 8.37 -6.34
N ILE A 54 -20.33 7.36 -6.29
CA ILE A 54 -20.21 6.47 -5.12
C ILE A 54 -19.41 7.20 -4.04
N LYS A 55 -20.01 7.38 -2.85
CA LYS A 55 -19.40 8.12 -1.74
C LYS A 55 -19.22 7.31 -0.46
N ARG A 56 -19.75 6.08 -0.41
CA ARG A 56 -19.79 5.26 0.80
C ARG A 56 -19.51 3.81 0.48
N GLY A 57 -18.81 3.13 1.38
CA GLY A 57 -18.42 1.73 1.25
C GLY A 57 -16.99 1.52 1.70
N ILE A 58 -16.51 0.29 1.64
CA ILE A 58 -15.17 -0.07 2.13
C ILE A 58 -14.32 -0.44 0.93
N ILE A 59 -13.13 0.17 0.84
CA ILE A 59 -12.07 -0.29 -0.07
C ILE A 59 -11.08 -1.12 0.75
N SER A 60 -10.75 -2.32 0.28
CA SER A 60 -9.79 -3.19 0.94
C SER A 60 -8.68 -3.62 0.00
N LEU A 61 -7.45 -3.59 0.49
CA LEU A 61 -6.35 -4.31 -0.13
C LEU A 61 -6.51 -5.81 0.17
N LYS A 62 -6.41 -6.62 -0.87
CA LYS A 62 -6.52 -8.07 -0.79
C LYS A 62 -5.33 -8.73 -1.45
N SER A 63 -5.04 -9.95 -1.03
CA SER A 63 -3.93 -10.73 -1.52
C SER A 63 -4.23 -12.22 -1.53
N ASP A 64 -3.57 -12.96 -2.41
CA ASP A 64 -3.51 -14.43 -2.41
C ASP A 64 -2.17 -14.96 -1.86
N VAL A 65 -1.33 -14.06 -1.34
CA VAL A 65 -0.09 -14.44 -0.64
C VAL A 65 -0.45 -15.33 0.54
N ASP A 66 0.22 -16.48 0.65
CA ASP A 66 0.09 -17.35 1.82
C ASP A 66 0.81 -16.70 3.01
N LEU A 67 0.04 -16.02 3.86
CA LEU A 67 0.52 -15.40 5.09
C LEU A 67 0.43 -16.31 6.30
N HIS A 68 -0.05 -17.56 6.14
CA HIS A 68 -0.26 -18.46 7.27
C HIS A 68 1.06 -18.89 7.95
N THR A 69 2.21 -18.73 7.29
CA THR A 69 3.54 -18.93 7.91
C THR A 69 4.07 -17.72 8.67
N SER A 70 3.47 -16.54 8.48
CA SER A 70 3.80 -15.28 9.15
C SER A 70 2.60 -14.86 9.99
N VAL A 71 2.48 -15.43 11.18
CA VAL A 71 1.25 -15.42 11.98
C VAL A 71 0.73 -14.01 12.33
N MET A 72 1.55 -12.96 12.20
CA MET A 72 1.17 -11.55 12.41
C MET A 72 2.07 -10.65 11.55
N PRO A 73 1.68 -9.40 11.22
CA PRO A 73 2.65 -8.44 10.73
C PRO A 73 3.79 -8.29 11.72
N VAL A 74 4.98 -8.11 11.18
CA VAL A 74 6.21 -7.99 11.96
C VAL A 74 6.38 -6.59 12.53
N ASP A 75 5.78 -5.58 11.89
CA ASP A 75 5.79 -4.19 12.34
C ASP A 75 4.62 -3.40 11.75
N ARG A 76 4.29 -2.26 12.36
CA ARG A 76 3.35 -1.27 11.82
C ARG A 76 4.14 -0.15 11.15
N VAL A 77 3.76 0.20 9.93
CA VAL A 77 4.32 1.32 9.18
C VAL A 77 3.28 2.42 9.11
N SER A 78 3.37 3.36 10.05
CA SER A 78 2.36 4.40 10.21
C SER A 78 2.96 5.74 10.56
N ASP A 79 2.35 6.81 10.03
CA ASP A 79 2.56 8.20 10.41
C ASP A 79 1.20 8.94 10.33
N GLU A 80 1.18 10.26 10.45
CA GLU A 80 -0.05 11.08 10.40
C GLU A 80 -0.85 10.89 9.09
N ARG A 81 -0.17 10.52 7.99
CA ARG A 81 -0.73 10.51 6.63
C ARG A 81 -0.83 9.12 5.97
N TYR A 82 -0.20 8.10 6.57
CA TYR A 82 -0.31 6.72 6.10
C TYR A 82 -0.39 5.75 7.26
N ASP A 83 -1.03 4.61 7.01
CA ASP A 83 -1.10 3.51 7.96
C ASP A 83 -1.06 2.17 7.22
N GLY A 84 -0.31 1.24 7.77
CA GLY A 84 0.05 0.01 7.09
C GLY A 84 0.86 -0.91 7.98
N PHE A 85 1.23 -2.04 7.41
CA PHE A 85 1.97 -3.06 8.12
C PHE A 85 3.05 -3.67 7.22
N GLU A 86 4.05 -4.24 7.89
CA GLU A 86 5.10 -5.04 7.30
C GLU A 86 4.88 -6.52 7.61
N TRP A 87 5.15 -7.36 6.63
CA TRP A 87 5.14 -8.81 6.75
C TRP A 87 6.40 -9.39 6.13
N HIS A 88 6.65 -10.66 6.41
CA HIS A 88 7.73 -11.40 5.80
C HIS A 88 7.34 -12.84 5.52
N ASN A 89 7.87 -13.42 4.45
CA ASN A 89 7.94 -14.86 4.28
C ASN A 89 9.42 -15.30 4.25
N GLU A 90 9.71 -16.53 3.84
CA GLU A 90 11.08 -17.05 3.80
C GLU A 90 12.02 -16.22 2.91
N GLU A 91 11.51 -15.62 1.84
CA GLU A 91 12.32 -14.96 0.81
C GLU A 91 12.12 -13.44 0.69
N TRP A 92 10.99 -12.92 1.16
CA TRP A 92 10.56 -11.54 0.92
C TRP A 92 10.12 -10.87 2.23
N ASN A 93 10.53 -9.62 2.40
CA ASN A 93 9.82 -8.67 3.26
C ASN A 93 8.93 -7.83 2.34
N PHE A 94 7.71 -7.53 2.77
CA PHE A 94 6.81 -6.68 2.03
C PHE A 94 5.94 -5.85 2.97
N ALA A 95 5.51 -4.68 2.50
CA ALA A 95 4.63 -3.80 3.22
C ALA A 95 3.42 -3.43 2.38
N GLY A 96 2.33 -3.14 3.07
CA GLY A 96 1.07 -2.71 2.50
C GLY A 96 0.49 -1.59 3.34
N GLY A 97 0.22 -0.45 2.71
CA GLY A 97 -0.25 0.75 3.40
C GLY A 97 -1.37 1.47 2.66
N ILE A 98 -2.12 2.30 3.38
CA ILE A 98 -3.07 3.28 2.86
C ILE A 98 -2.51 4.67 3.13
N PHE A 99 -2.72 5.57 2.19
CA PHE A 99 -2.38 6.98 2.32
C PHE A 99 -3.57 7.87 2.01
N LEU A 100 -3.74 8.90 2.84
CA LEU A 100 -4.71 9.97 2.69
C LEU A 100 -3.97 11.32 2.60
N PRO A 101 -3.89 11.93 1.41
CA PRO A 101 -3.05 13.11 1.19
C PRO A 101 -3.43 14.35 2.01
N MET A 102 -4.64 14.39 2.59
CA MET A 102 -5.19 15.60 3.22
C MET A 102 -5.92 15.33 4.54
N GLN A 103 -5.85 14.13 5.12
CA GLN A 103 -6.66 13.76 6.30
C GLN A 103 -5.90 12.86 7.28
N ASN A 104 -6.15 13.02 8.57
CA ASN A 104 -5.66 12.09 9.60
C ASN A 104 -6.34 10.73 9.48
N LEU A 105 -5.54 9.67 9.38
CA LEU A 105 -6.01 8.30 9.13
C LEU A 105 -6.73 7.63 10.32
N GLU A 106 -6.45 8.07 11.55
CA GLU A 106 -6.83 7.36 12.79
C GLU A 106 -8.34 7.07 12.94
N SER A 107 -9.21 7.77 12.21
CA SER A 107 -10.67 7.60 12.32
C SER A 107 -11.31 6.70 11.26
N TYR A 108 -10.57 6.25 10.23
CA TYR A 108 -11.15 5.59 9.04
C TYR A 108 -10.48 4.27 8.66
N TYR A 109 -9.43 3.90 9.40
CA TYR A 109 -8.64 2.71 9.16
C TYR A 109 -9.26 1.47 9.80
N SER A 110 -9.37 0.40 9.03
CA SER A 110 -9.59 -0.94 9.58
C SER A 110 -8.73 -1.96 8.87
N VAL A 111 -8.46 -3.07 9.55
CA VAL A 111 -7.60 -4.13 9.04
C VAL A 111 -8.43 -5.37 8.73
N SER A 112 -8.10 -6.06 7.65
CA SER A 112 -8.69 -7.37 7.35
C SER A 112 -8.17 -8.47 8.30
N GLU A 113 -8.69 -9.70 8.17
CA GLU A 113 -8.17 -10.86 8.94
C GLU A 113 -6.67 -11.12 8.72
N LEU A 114 -6.12 -10.69 7.59
CA LEU A 114 -4.69 -10.76 7.26
C LEU A 114 -3.92 -9.49 7.65
N GLU A 115 -4.56 -8.61 8.40
CA GLU A 115 -4.14 -7.26 8.72
C GLU A 115 -3.88 -6.34 7.50
N LEU A 116 -4.22 -6.79 6.29
CA LEU A 116 -4.14 -5.94 5.10
C LEU A 116 -5.08 -4.74 5.26
N PRO A 117 -4.64 -3.56 4.81
CA PRO A 117 -5.30 -2.31 5.13
C PRO A 117 -6.62 -2.16 4.35
N SER A 118 -7.60 -1.57 5.01
CA SER A 118 -8.87 -1.17 4.43
C SER A 118 -9.34 0.17 4.98
N ILE A 119 -10.17 0.85 4.19
CA ILE A 119 -10.65 2.18 4.51
C ILE A 119 -12.13 2.32 4.19
N GLU A 120 -12.86 2.92 5.13
CA GLU A 120 -14.25 3.29 4.96
C GLU A 120 -14.36 4.65 4.27
N LEU A 121 -15.02 4.67 3.11
CA LEU A 121 -15.38 5.88 2.39
C LEU A 121 -16.61 6.52 3.03
N GLY A 122 -16.64 7.85 3.02
CA GLY A 122 -17.77 8.60 3.54
C GLY A 122 -17.76 10.05 3.09
N ASP A 123 -18.45 10.89 3.85
CA ASP A 123 -18.56 12.32 3.52
C ASP A 123 -17.22 13.07 3.67
N LYS A 124 -16.25 12.46 4.36
CA LYS A 124 -14.90 13.00 4.57
C LYS A 124 -13.88 12.34 3.64
N VAL A 125 -13.82 11.01 3.59
CA VAL A 125 -12.90 10.28 2.71
C VAL A 125 -13.59 9.95 1.39
N LEU A 126 -13.19 10.62 0.31
CA LEU A 126 -13.71 10.35 -1.02
C LEU A 126 -12.85 9.31 -1.74
N PRO A 127 -13.42 8.54 -2.69
CA PRO A 127 -12.68 7.51 -3.42
C PRO A 127 -11.39 8.01 -4.10
N ASP A 128 -11.41 9.23 -4.64
CA ASP A 128 -10.29 9.80 -5.38
C ASP A 128 -9.12 10.25 -4.48
N ASP A 129 -9.36 10.35 -3.17
CA ASP A 129 -8.38 10.76 -2.16
C ASP A 129 -7.61 9.56 -1.58
N VAL A 130 -7.98 8.34 -1.93
CA VAL A 130 -7.41 7.13 -1.34
C VAL A 130 -6.34 6.55 -2.25
N LEU A 131 -5.13 6.37 -1.70
CA LEU A 131 -4.06 5.60 -2.32
C LEU A 131 -3.70 4.42 -1.45
N PHE A 132 -3.26 3.34 -2.10
CA PHE A 132 -2.65 2.20 -1.44
C PHE A 132 -1.22 2.04 -1.96
N GLU A 133 -0.33 1.48 -1.16
CA GLU A 133 1.00 1.06 -1.63
C GLU A 133 1.23 -0.41 -1.31
N VAL A 134 1.91 -1.09 -2.24
CA VAL A 134 2.53 -2.39 -2.00
C VAL A 134 4.00 -2.27 -2.35
N SER A 135 4.85 -2.54 -1.38
CA SER A 135 6.30 -2.43 -1.52
C SER A 135 6.98 -3.69 -1.01
N TYR A 136 8.11 -4.07 -1.59
CA TYR A 136 8.79 -5.32 -1.21
C TYR A 136 10.28 -5.34 -1.51
N LYS A 137 10.98 -6.20 -0.77
CA LYS A 137 12.41 -6.44 -0.89
C LYS A 137 12.76 -7.89 -0.58
N ASN A 138 13.68 -8.45 -1.35
CA ASN A 138 14.21 -9.77 -1.09
C ASN A 138 15.03 -9.79 0.20
N ARG A 139 14.76 -10.75 1.10
CA ARG A 139 15.41 -10.87 2.41
C ARG A 139 16.91 -11.09 2.31
N ARG A 140 17.40 -11.71 1.23
CA ARG A 140 18.84 -11.92 1.00
C ARG A 140 19.58 -10.61 0.72
N LYS A 141 18.87 -9.53 0.38
CA LYS A 141 19.42 -8.18 0.15
C LYS A 141 19.34 -7.28 1.39
N LEU A 142 18.84 -7.78 2.52
CA LEU A 142 18.84 -7.04 3.77
C LEU A 142 20.29 -6.91 4.26
N SER A 143 20.78 -5.68 4.38
CA SER A 143 22.04 -5.42 5.08
C SER A 143 21.90 -5.81 6.55
N LYS A 144 22.95 -6.33 7.19
CA LYS A 144 22.96 -6.61 8.64
C LYS A 144 22.63 -5.31 9.41
N GLY A 145 21.41 -5.19 9.94
CA GLY A 145 20.90 -4.00 10.64
C GLY A 145 19.37 -3.87 10.52
N ASN A 146 18.79 -2.82 11.11
CA ASN A 146 17.37 -2.48 10.94
C ASN A 146 17.18 -1.86 9.54
N ASP A 147 16.64 -2.63 8.60
CA ASP A 147 16.29 -2.15 7.26
C ASP A 147 14.95 -1.41 7.32
N LEU A 148 14.97 -0.11 7.04
CA LEU A 148 13.79 0.76 7.03
C LEU A 148 13.32 1.09 5.61
N SER A 149 13.76 0.33 4.59
CA SER A 149 13.38 0.57 3.19
C SER A 149 11.88 0.55 2.98
N LEU A 150 11.18 -0.41 3.59
CA LEU A 150 9.74 -0.56 3.46
C LEU A 150 8.98 0.55 4.19
N TYR A 151 9.44 0.94 5.39
CA TYR A 151 8.93 2.11 6.09
C TYR A 151 9.03 3.38 5.23
N PHE A 152 10.23 3.71 4.76
CA PHE A 152 10.46 4.93 3.99
C PHE A 152 9.86 4.89 2.57
N SER A 153 9.50 3.72 2.05
CA SER A 153 8.86 3.68 0.73
C SER A 153 7.48 4.32 0.77
N MET A 154 6.79 4.26 1.92
CA MET A 154 5.45 4.84 2.10
C MET A 154 5.44 6.37 1.94
N ASP A 155 6.57 7.04 2.19
CA ASP A 155 6.70 8.49 1.98
C ASP A 155 6.57 8.89 0.50
N LEU A 156 6.71 7.93 -0.44
CA LEU A 156 6.56 8.18 -1.87
C LEU A 156 5.10 8.39 -2.29
N MET A 157 4.12 8.04 -1.45
CA MET A 157 2.70 8.22 -1.77
C MET A 157 2.32 9.70 -1.95
N ASP A 158 3.08 10.63 -1.36
CA ASP A 158 2.99 12.07 -1.66
C ASP A 158 3.26 12.40 -3.13
N ILE A 159 4.32 11.78 -3.69
CA ILE A 159 4.68 11.93 -5.09
C ILE A 159 3.56 11.38 -5.97
N ALA A 160 3.02 10.21 -5.61
CA ALA A 160 1.90 9.61 -6.34
C ALA A 160 0.65 10.50 -6.31
N SER A 161 0.29 11.04 -5.14
CA SER A 161 -0.84 11.94 -4.98
C SER A 161 -0.76 13.15 -5.92
N SER A 162 0.39 13.84 -5.94
CA SER A 162 0.59 14.99 -6.82
C SER A 162 0.46 14.64 -8.31
N ARG A 163 0.91 13.44 -8.72
CA ARG A 163 0.87 13.00 -10.12
C ARG A 163 -0.50 12.48 -10.53
N PHE A 164 -1.22 11.80 -9.65
CA PHE A 164 -2.58 11.36 -9.90
C PHE A 164 -3.60 12.49 -9.88
N GLY A 165 -3.31 13.59 -9.17
CA GLY A 165 -4.16 14.79 -9.09
C GLY A 165 -4.04 15.73 -10.30
N ASN A 166 -2.97 15.63 -11.09
CA ASN A 166 -2.70 16.54 -12.22
C ASN A 166 -3.30 16.10 -13.58
N ASN A 167 -4.25 15.17 -13.58
CA ASN A 167 -4.99 14.79 -14.80
C ASN A 167 -6.31 15.56 -14.87
N ASP A 168 -6.22 16.85 -15.20
CA ASP A 168 -7.33 17.67 -15.69
C ASP A 168 -7.69 17.33 -17.15
#